data_AF-A0A5R2N5D3-F1
#
_entry.id   AF-A0A5R2N5D3-F1
#
_cell.length_a   1.000
_cell.length_b   1.000
_cell.length_c   1.000
_cell.angle_alpha   90.00
_cell.angle_beta   90.00
_cell.angle_gamma   90.00
#
_symmetry.space_group_name_H-M   'P 1'
#
loop_
_entity.id
_entity.type
_entity.pdbx_description
1 polymer ?
#
loop_
_entity_poly.entity_id
_entity_poly.type
_entity_poly.pdbx_seq_one_letter_code
_entity_poly.pdbx_strand_id
1 'polypeptide(L)' 'VAAAGTSIDIPLAHKDELYIRSHYDAVTFSVPDGPRPDELLICVAVASGPRVHQRVGGKTVADLKVGV' A
#
# COMPACT_ATOMS: atom_id res chain seq x y z
N VAL A 1 -17.93 1.13 -1.67
CA VAL A 1 -18.94 1.14 -0.58
C VAL A 1 -19.13 -0.29 -0.11
N ALA A 2 -19.18 -0.53 1.19
CA ALA A 2 -19.32 -1.85 1.79
C ALA A 2 -19.99 -1.74 3.17
N ALA A 3 -20.37 -2.87 3.78
CA ALA A 3 -20.93 -2.91 5.13
C ALA A 3 -19.83 -2.78 6.21
N ALA A 4 -20.21 -2.41 7.43
CA ALA A 4 -19.32 -2.41 8.58
C ALA A 4 -18.61 -3.77 8.76
N GLY A 5 -17.34 -3.75 9.15
CA GLY A 5 -16.53 -4.96 9.29
C GLY A 5 -15.94 -5.50 7.99
N THR A 6 -16.30 -4.97 6.82
CA THR A 6 -15.73 -5.42 5.54
C THR A 6 -14.23 -5.11 5.49
N SER A 7 -13.41 -6.10 5.13
CA SER A 7 -11.98 -5.91 4.94
C SER A 7 -11.67 -5.20 3.62
N ILE A 8 -10.64 -4.36 3.63
CA ILE A 8 -10.09 -3.67 2.46
C ILE A 8 -8.58 -3.91 2.39
N ASP A 9 -8.08 -4.16 1.18
CA ASP A 9 -6.64 -4.19 0.90
C ASP A 9 -6.18 -2.81 0.45
N ILE A 10 -5.16 -2.28 1.12
CA ILE A 10 -4.53 -0.99 0.79
C ILE A 10 -3.24 -1.29 0.04
N PRO A 11 -3.17 -1.02 -1.28
CA PRO A 11 -1.97 -1.28 -2.06
C PRO A 11 -0.87 -0.26 -1.70
N LEU A 12 0.36 -0.76 -1.65
CA LEU A 12 1.57 0.00 -1.41
C LEU A 12 2.45 0.01 -2.66
N ALA A 13 3.16 1.12 -2.85
CA ALA A 13 4.18 1.27 -3.87
C ALA A 13 5.29 2.21 -3.36
N HIS A 14 6.43 2.25 -4.07
CA HIS A 14 7.52 3.15 -3.69
C HIS A 14 7.10 4.61 -3.86
N LYS A 15 7.29 5.42 -2.81
CA LYS A 15 6.78 6.79 -2.72
C LYS A 15 7.31 7.72 -3.81
N ASP A 16 8.56 7.54 -4.24
CA ASP A 16 9.22 8.44 -5.21
C ASP A 16 9.20 7.94 -6.65
N GLU A 17 8.89 6.66 -6.88
CA GLU A 17 8.92 6.07 -8.22
C GLU A 17 8.08 4.80 -8.27
N LEU A 18 6.94 4.89 -8.95
CA LEU A 18 5.93 3.84 -8.97
C LEU A 18 6.49 2.49 -9.45
N TYR A 19 7.40 2.49 -10.43
CA TYR A 19 7.85 1.23 -11.06
C TYR A 19 8.90 0.44 -10.29
N ILE A 20 9.31 0.90 -9.09
CA ILE A 20 10.22 0.13 -8.22
C ILE A 20 9.49 -1.09 -7.67
N ARG A 21 9.63 -2.22 -8.40
CA ARG A 21 8.82 -3.43 -8.24
C ARG A 21 9.00 -4.14 -6.89
N SER A 22 10.07 -3.83 -6.17
CA SER A 22 10.32 -4.35 -4.84
C SER A 22 9.32 -3.86 -3.79
N HIS A 23 8.66 -2.72 -4.04
CA HIS A 23 7.76 -2.06 -3.08
C HIS A 23 6.27 -2.23 -3.39
N TYR A 24 5.91 -2.98 -4.43
CA TYR A 24 4.53 -3.42 -4.59
C TYR A 24 4.16 -4.37 -3.46
N ASP A 25 3.23 -3.96 -2.62
CA ASP A 25 2.74 -4.79 -1.53
C ASP A 25 1.29 -4.38 -1.21
N ALA A 26 0.67 -5.01 -0.22
CA ALA A 26 -0.60 -4.55 0.32
C ALA A 26 -0.70 -4.85 1.81
N VAL A 27 -1.52 -4.08 2.52
CA VAL A 27 -1.94 -4.40 3.87
C VAL A 27 -3.45 -4.48 3.93
N THR A 28 -3.97 -5.58 4.48
CA THR A 28 -5.39 -5.76 4.74
C THR A 28 -5.76 -5.07 6.06
N PHE A 29 -6.83 -4.29 6.04
CA PHE A 29 -7.36 -3.61 7.22
C PHE A 29 -8.88 -3.78 7.31
N SER A 30 -9.39 -3.82 8.53
CA SER A 30 -10.84 -3.79 8.81
C SER A 30 -11.10 -3.15 10.17
N VAL A 31 -12.29 -2.57 10.31
CA VAL A 31 -12.84 -2.10 11.60
C VAL A 31 -14.08 -2.94 11.88
N PRO A 32 -14.07 -3.85 12.87
CA PRO A 32 -15.14 -4.84 13.04
C PRO A 32 -16.56 -4.26 13.11
N ASP A 33 -16.74 -3.07 13.69
CA ASP A 33 -18.03 -2.41 13.85
C ASP A 33 -18.21 -1.15 12.99
N GLY A 34 -17.30 -0.89 12.04
CA GLY A 34 -17.31 0.31 11.20
C GLY A 34 -16.92 0.07 9.73
N PRO A 35 -17.13 1.05 8.84
CA PRO A 35 -17.91 2.27 9.08
C PRO A 35 -19.41 1.95 9.21
N ARG A 36 -20.10 2.61 10.16
CA ARG A 36 -21.57 2.59 10.26
C ARG A 36 -22.22 3.28 9.05
N PRO A 37 -23.54 3.13 8.83
CA PRO A 37 -24.20 3.67 7.64
C PRO A 37 -24.01 5.18 7.39
N ASP A 38 -23.74 5.95 8.44
CA ASP A 38 -23.52 7.41 8.43
C ASP A 38 -22.06 7.83 8.62
N GLU A 39 -21.11 6.88 8.56
CA GLU A 39 -19.69 7.12 8.77
C GLU A 39 -18.84 6.86 7.51
N LEU A 40 -17.61 7.38 7.51
CA LEU A 40 -16.59 7.09 6.51
C LEU A 40 -15.34 6.54 7.18
N LEU A 41 -14.75 5.51 6.57
CA LEU A 41 -13.43 5.01 6.92
C LEU A 41 -12.39 5.54 5.92
N ILE A 42 -11.44 6.35 6.40
CA ILE A 42 -10.32 6.87 5.60
C ILE A 42 -9.04 6.18 6.07
N CYS A 43 -8.38 5.48 5.16
CA CYS A 43 -7.15 4.73 5.46
C CYS A 43 -5.95 5.29 4.70
N VAL A 44 -4.80 5.37 5.37
CA VAL A 44 -3.49 5.65 4.78
C VAL A 44 -2.51 4.62 5.31
N ALA A 45 -1.77 3.96 4.43
CA ALA A 45 -0.75 2.99 4.80
C ALA A 45 0.62 3.42 4.28
N VAL A 46 1.66 3.20 5.09
CA VAL A 46 3.06 3.47 4.76
C VAL A 46 3.88 2.29 5.25
N ALA A 47 4.90 1.90 4.48
CA ALA A 47 5.86 0.86 4.86
C ALA A 47 7.28 1.41 4.87
N SER A 48 8.14 0.81 5.70
CA SER A 48 9.54 1.20 5.84
C SER A 48 10.47 0.61 4.77
N GLY A 49 9.96 -0.22 3.85
CA GLY A 49 10.81 -0.87 2.86
C GLY A 49 10.08 -1.83 1.90
N PRO A 50 10.85 -2.65 1.16
CA PRO A 50 10.32 -3.58 0.16
C PRO A 50 9.74 -4.85 0.79
N ARG A 51 9.11 -5.69 -0.04
CA ARG A 51 8.71 -7.05 0.37
C ARG A 51 9.92 -7.85 0.89
N VAL A 52 9.71 -8.58 1.99
CA VAL A 52 10.75 -9.39 2.68
C VAL A 52 11.51 -10.32 1.74
N HIS A 53 10.83 -10.88 0.74
CA HIS A 53 11.40 -11.83 -0.22
C HIS A 53 11.30 -11.32 -1.67
N GLN A 54 11.67 -10.07 -1.93
CA GLN A 54 11.74 -9.56 -3.29
C GLN A 54 12.69 -10.38 -4.16
N ARG A 55 12.19 -10.92 -5.28
CA ARG A 55 12.94 -11.83 -6.18
C ARG A 55 12.48 -11.80 -7.64
N VAL A 56 11.81 -10.72 -8.07
CA VAL A 56 11.12 -10.63 -9.38
C VAL A 56 11.67 -9.55 -10.31
N GLY A 57 12.90 -9.10 -10.06
CA GLY A 57 13.57 -8.05 -10.84
C GLY A 57 12.76 -6.75 -10.94
N GLY A 58 12.93 -6.03 -12.06
CA GLY A 58 12.29 -4.74 -12.33
C GLY A 58 13.18 -3.55 -11.99
N LYS A 59 12.64 -2.33 -12.15
CA LYS A 59 13.30 -1.09 -11.74
C LYS A 59 13.60 -1.14 -10.24
N THR A 60 14.77 -0.67 -9.86
CA THR A 60 15.30 -0.71 -8.50
C THR A 60 15.46 0.71 -7.93
N VAL A 61 15.66 0.79 -6.61
CA VAL A 61 15.96 2.07 -5.94
C VAL A 61 17.26 2.68 -6.48
N ALA A 62 18.21 1.85 -6.93
CA ALA A 62 19.45 2.33 -7.54
C ALA A 62 19.23 3.02 -8.91
N ASP A 63 18.09 2.76 -9.56
CA ASP A 63 17.71 3.41 -10.83
C ASP A 63 17.01 4.76 -10.64
N LEU A 64 16.84 5.21 -9.39
CA LEU A 64 16.31 6.54 -9.11
C LEU A 64 17.28 7.60 -9.63
N LYS A 65 16.82 8.38 -10.59
CA LYS A 65 17.50 9.64 -10.93
C LYS A 65 17.23 10.62 -9.80
N VAL A 66 18.28 11.26 -9.28
CA VAL A 66 18.11 12.41 -8.42
C VAL A 66 17.30 13.43 -9.20
N GLY A 67 16.12 13.81 -8.67
CA GLY A 67 15.27 14.82 -9.30
C GLY A 67 16.08 16.10 -9.48
N VAL A 68 16.12 16.60 -10.71
CA VAL A 68 16.65 17.94 -11.04
C VAL A 68 15.70 18.98 -10.49
#